data_AF-A0A1H9GI15-F1
#
_entry.id   AF-A0A1H9GI15-F1
#
_cell.length_a   1.000
_cell.length_b   1.000
_cell.length_c   1.000
_cell.angle_alpha   90.00
_cell.angle_beta   90.00
_cell.angle_gamma   90.00
#
_symmetry.space_group_name_H-M   'P 1'
#
loop_
_entity.id
_entity.type
_entity.pdbx_description
1 polymer ?
#
loop_
_entity_poly.entity_id
_entity_poly.type
_entity_poly.pdbx_seq_one_letter_code
_entity_poly.pdbx_strand_id
1 'polypeptide(L)'
;MIKLDEKINEIENDYLLLLQNIKSNITDDSLESVLDSIRLFWYKNRKVVSMFLETLKNKQAFSYSGATHLDVNDNEYYGFLAVGKIHIMDDQLYKYADCLLQDVDVPGNEIIKKQVFTTLNDNICLLKDLKGIVLLLPVRLFFTNKLDVIHKVAEQCYLSFFNNHFSSIKNYFDNCKTAEDVDKYLSDDIKKSIYICDHDRFDLEFTERIKFLPDAFLGNNNDAEKFFHSLIGFIISGLEILETMHDYGIIPIIRNPATLSYIYLLEPNLSTDIFFLNKTVLANEIFAIVNQNMNNFKVYTPKEMNDLCKTNNIFETLYNDFELSTQSINQINFKERVEMIKTRILNMADNK
;
A
#
# COMPACT_ATOMS: atom_id res chain seq x y z
N MET A 1 -19.26 -21.47 20.43
CA MET A 1 -19.15 -20.34 19.48
C MET A 1 -17.74 -19.81 19.62
N ILE A 2 -16.87 -20.07 18.65
CA ILE A 2 -15.46 -19.62 18.66
C ILE A 2 -15.45 -18.11 18.42
N LYS A 3 -14.64 -17.34 19.15
CA LYS A 3 -14.53 -15.89 18.91
C LYS A 3 -13.80 -15.66 17.58
N LEU A 4 -14.20 -14.61 16.85
CA LEU A 4 -13.66 -14.35 15.51
C LEU A 4 -12.13 -14.18 15.53
N ASP A 5 -11.58 -13.53 16.56
CA ASP A 5 -10.13 -13.36 16.76
C ASP A 5 -9.39 -14.69 16.95
N GLU A 6 -9.98 -15.64 17.69
CA GLU A 6 -9.44 -16.99 17.84
C GLU A 6 -9.41 -17.70 16.47
N LYS A 7 -10.45 -17.49 15.67
CA LYS A 7 -10.51 -18.08 14.33
C LYS A 7 -9.50 -17.48 13.36
N ILE A 8 -9.24 -16.18 13.43
CA ILE A 8 -8.17 -15.54 12.65
C ILE A 8 -6.80 -16.09 13.04
N ASN A 9 -6.53 -16.25 14.35
CA ASN A 9 -5.29 -16.87 14.81
C ASN A 9 -5.11 -18.31 14.29
N GLU A 10 -6.18 -19.11 14.25
CA GLU A 10 -6.14 -20.44 13.63
C GLU A 10 -5.78 -20.35 12.14
N ILE A 11 -6.41 -19.45 11.40
CA ILE A 11 -6.15 -19.24 9.97
C ILE A 11 -4.68 -18.84 9.73
N GLU A 12 -4.12 -17.93 10.51
CA GLU A 12 -2.71 -17.52 10.37
C GLU A 12 -1.74 -18.68 10.66
N ASN A 13 -2.06 -19.55 11.62
CA ASN A 13 -1.26 -20.75 11.89
C ASN A 13 -1.31 -21.75 10.73
N ASP A 14 -2.51 -22.01 10.21
CA ASP A 14 -2.69 -22.89 9.05
C ASP A 14 -1.97 -22.31 7.82
N TYR A 15 -2.00 -20.99 7.66
CA TYR A 15 -1.30 -20.31 6.56
C TYR A 15 0.21 -20.39 6.70
N LEU A 16 0.76 -20.21 7.91
CA LEU A 16 2.18 -20.39 8.17
C LEU A 16 2.65 -21.80 7.80
N LEU A 17 1.87 -22.83 8.14
CA LEU A 17 2.18 -24.21 7.78
C LEU A 17 2.17 -24.41 6.26
N LEU A 18 1.19 -23.82 5.56
CA LEU A 18 1.15 -23.85 4.09
C LEU A 18 2.39 -23.19 3.48
N LEU A 19 2.74 -21.97 3.92
CA LEU A 19 3.90 -21.24 3.38
C LEU A 19 5.22 -21.96 3.66
N GLN A 20 5.39 -22.59 4.83
CA GLN A 20 6.56 -23.40 5.14
C GLN A 20 6.65 -24.65 4.25
N ASN A 21 5.52 -25.33 4.06
CA ASN A 21 5.46 -26.50 3.18
C ASN A 21 5.79 -26.13 1.73
N ILE A 22 5.28 -25.00 1.25
CA ILE A 22 5.65 -24.43 -0.04
C ILE A 22 7.17 -24.19 -0.09
N LYS A 23 7.72 -23.45 0.86
CA LYS A 23 9.16 -23.12 0.91
C LYS A 23 10.05 -24.36 0.87
N SER A 24 9.65 -25.46 1.51
CA SER A 24 10.43 -26.70 1.56
C SER A 24 10.36 -27.53 0.28
N ASN A 25 9.34 -27.35 -0.56
CA ASN A 25 9.09 -28.19 -1.74
C ASN A 25 9.16 -27.44 -3.07
N ILE A 26 9.39 -26.13 -3.05
CA ILE A 26 9.34 -25.28 -4.24
C ILE A 26 10.55 -25.53 -5.16
N THR A 27 10.27 -25.76 -6.44
CA THR A 27 11.21 -25.65 -7.55
C THR A 27 10.76 -24.51 -8.48
N ASP A 28 11.66 -23.94 -9.29
CA ASP A 28 11.33 -22.82 -10.20
C ASP A 28 10.16 -23.13 -11.16
N ASP A 29 9.96 -24.41 -11.51
CA ASP A 29 8.88 -24.89 -12.38
C ASP A 29 7.51 -25.03 -11.66
N SER A 30 7.43 -24.75 -10.36
CA SER A 30 6.21 -24.99 -9.53
C SER A 30 5.45 -23.73 -9.11
N LEU A 31 5.83 -22.55 -9.62
CA LEU A 31 5.26 -21.27 -9.20
C LEU A 31 3.72 -21.23 -9.34
N GLU A 32 3.17 -21.73 -10.44
CA GLU A 32 1.71 -21.79 -10.64
C GLU A 32 1.02 -22.63 -9.55
N SER A 33 1.57 -23.80 -9.25
CA SER A 33 1.03 -24.68 -8.19
C SER A 33 1.09 -24.02 -6.81
N VAL A 34 2.12 -23.21 -6.57
CA VAL A 34 2.32 -22.48 -5.31
C VAL A 34 1.28 -21.38 -5.17
N LEU A 35 1.11 -20.59 -6.22
CA LEU A 35 0.16 -19.50 -6.28
C LEU A 35 -1.30 -20.00 -6.21
N ASP A 36 -1.62 -21.10 -6.88
CA ASP A 36 -2.96 -21.71 -6.80
C ASP A 36 -3.27 -22.22 -5.38
N SER A 37 -2.29 -22.82 -4.70
CA SER A 37 -2.46 -23.25 -3.30
C SER A 37 -2.76 -22.08 -2.37
N ILE A 38 -2.07 -20.95 -2.53
CA ILE A 38 -2.31 -19.71 -1.77
C ILE A 38 -3.71 -19.14 -2.10
N ARG A 39 -4.07 -19.10 -3.38
CA ARG A 39 -5.37 -18.63 -3.85
C ARG A 39 -6.52 -19.45 -3.25
N LEU A 40 -6.42 -20.78 -3.29
CA LEU A 40 -7.41 -21.70 -2.73
C LEU A 40 -7.53 -21.53 -1.20
N PHE A 41 -6.40 -21.37 -0.50
CA PHE A 41 -6.38 -21.14 0.94
C PHE A 41 -7.17 -19.88 1.32
N TRP A 42 -6.87 -18.76 0.68
CA TRP A 42 -7.54 -17.50 0.97
C TRP A 42 -8.99 -17.50 0.51
N TYR A 43 -9.30 -18.08 -0.66
CA TYR A 43 -10.67 -18.25 -1.11
C TYR A 43 -11.51 -19.05 -0.10
N LYS A 44 -11.00 -20.15 0.45
CA LYS A 44 -11.69 -20.94 1.48
C LYS A 44 -12.01 -20.12 2.74
N ASN A 45 -11.09 -19.25 3.16
CA ASN A 45 -11.20 -18.48 4.41
C ASN A 45 -11.85 -17.09 4.25
N ARG A 46 -12.11 -16.66 3.01
CA ARG A 46 -12.55 -15.29 2.65
C ARG A 46 -13.72 -14.76 3.49
N LYS A 47 -14.74 -15.58 3.79
CA LYS A 47 -15.92 -15.13 4.57
C LYS A 47 -15.55 -14.75 6.00
N VAL A 48 -14.70 -15.55 6.64
CA VAL A 48 -14.24 -15.29 8.01
C VAL A 48 -13.38 -14.03 8.06
N VAL A 49 -12.46 -13.89 7.09
CA VAL A 49 -11.61 -12.71 6.97
C VAL A 49 -12.45 -11.44 6.74
N SER A 50 -13.40 -11.47 5.79
CA SER A 50 -14.29 -10.34 5.53
C SER A 50 -15.10 -9.94 6.77
N MET A 51 -15.72 -10.91 7.47
CA MET A 51 -16.42 -10.63 8.71
C MET A 51 -15.51 -10.01 9.78
N PHE A 52 -14.25 -10.46 9.87
CA PHE A 52 -13.30 -9.89 10.83
C PHE A 52 -12.96 -8.44 10.49
N LEU A 53 -12.64 -8.15 9.22
CA LEU A 53 -12.35 -6.81 8.74
C LEU A 53 -13.51 -5.85 8.97
N GLU A 54 -14.76 -6.29 8.79
CA GLU A 54 -15.95 -5.50 9.11
C GLU A 54 -16.01 -5.10 10.60
N THR A 55 -15.52 -5.95 11.52
CA THR A 55 -15.45 -5.60 12.95
C THR A 55 -14.42 -4.53 13.26
N LEU A 56 -13.54 -4.19 12.32
CA LEU A 56 -12.52 -3.15 12.48
C LEU A 56 -13.06 -1.75 12.22
N LYS A 57 -14.28 -1.61 11.70
CA LYS A 57 -14.91 -0.30 11.54
C LYS A 57 -14.90 0.44 12.87
N ASN A 58 -14.39 1.67 12.83
CA ASN A 58 -14.21 2.54 14.00
C ASN A 58 -13.18 2.05 15.05
N LYS A 59 -12.47 0.94 14.79
CA LYS A 59 -11.26 0.59 15.53
C LYS A 59 -10.08 1.28 14.85
N GLN A 60 -9.10 1.72 15.63
CA GLN A 60 -7.84 2.28 15.12
C GLN A 60 -6.98 1.16 14.55
N ALA A 61 -7.39 0.67 13.37
CA ALA A 61 -6.71 -0.36 12.60
C ALA A 61 -5.92 0.28 11.46
N PHE A 62 -4.70 -0.21 11.28
CA PHE A 62 -3.75 0.32 10.33
C PHE A 62 -3.29 -0.77 9.38
N SER A 63 -3.29 -0.50 8.08
CA SER A 63 -2.75 -1.42 7.08
C SER A 63 -1.43 -0.94 6.53
N TYR A 64 -0.43 -1.81 6.49
CA TYR A 64 0.77 -1.58 5.70
C TYR A 64 0.42 -1.73 4.22
N SER A 65 0.65 -0.69 3.42
CA SER A 65 0.17 -0.57 2.04
C SER A 65 1.19 0.14 1.15
N GLY A 66 0.99 0.01 -0.17
CA GLY A 66 1.96 0.53 -1.15
C GLY A 66 3.32 -0.18 -1.07
N ALA A 67 3.35 -1.40 -0.53
CA ALA A 67 4.53 -2.25 -0.41
C ALA A 67 4.13 -3.71 -0.65
N THR A 68 5.08 -4.52 -1.09
CA THR A 68 4.87 -5.94 -1.39
C THR A 68 5.13 -6.86 -0.20
N HIS A 69 5.80 -6.35 0.82
CA HIS A 69 6.20 -7.03 2.05
C HIS A 69 6.58 -5.98 3.12
N LEU A 70 6.70 -6.40 4.38
CA LEU A 70 6.99 -5.51 5.51
C LEU A 70 8.49 -5.32 5.73
N ASP A 71 9.35 -6.20 5.21
CA ASP A 71 10.79 -6.19 5.49
C ASP A 71 11.10 -6.38 6.98
N VAL A 72 10.62 -7.50 7.53
CA VAL A 72 10.77 -7.85 8.96
C VAL A 72 12.24 -7.89 9.37
N ASN A 73 13.12 -8.40 8.51
CA ASN A 73 14.55 -8.52 8.80
C ASN A 73 15.25 -7.15 8.91
N ASP A 74 14.74 -6.13 8.22
CA ASP A 74 15.28 -4.75 8.28
C ASP A 74 14.64 -3.91 9.38
N ASN A 75 13.71 -4.51 10.13
CA ASN A 75 13.00 -3.94 11.26
C ASN A 75 12.04 -2.77 10.94
N GLU A 76 11.52 -2.69 9.72
CA GLU A 76 10.52 -1.65 9.38
C GLU A 76 9.23 -1.76 10.21
N TYR A 77 9.01 -2.92 10.85
CA TYR A 77 7.92 -3.11 11.80
C TYR A 77 7.96 -2.10 12.97
N TYR A 78 9.12 -1.56 13.38
CA TYR A 78 9.14 -0.55 14.46
C TYR A 78 8.32 0.68 14.11
N GLY A 79 8.50 1.21 12.90
CA GLY A 79 7.70 2.31 12.40
C GLY A 79 6.23 1.95 12.35
N PHE A 80 5.91 0.73 11.88
CA PHE A 80 4.52 0.29 11.76
C PHE A 80 3.82 0.18 13.12
N LEU A 81 4.48 -0.43 14.12
CA LEU A 81 3.93 -0.62 15.46
C LEU A 81 3.70 0.69 16.23
N ALA A 82 4.43 1.75 15.89
CA ALA A 82 4.32 3.04 16.56
C ALA A 82 3.04 3.81 16.22
N VAL A 83 2.40 3.48 15.10
CA VAL A 83 1.24 4.23 14.60
C VAL A 83 -0.05 3.83 15.32
N GLY A 84 -0.17 2.62 15.86
CA GLY A 84 -1.48 2.17 16.31
C GLY A 84 -1.54 0.95 17.22
N LYS A 85 -2.76 0.41 17.30
CA LYS A 85 -3.08 -0.73 18.18
C LYS A 85 -3.31 -2.02 17.41
N ILE A 86 -3.92 -1.92 16.24
CA ILE A 86 -4.22 -3.07 15.36
C ILE A 86 -3.46 -2.85 14.06
N HIS A 87 -2.57 -3.77 13.74
CA HIS A 87 -1.67 -3.68 12.59
C HIS A 87 -1.95 -4.83 11.64
N ILE A 88 -2.17 -4.52 10.38
CA ILE A 88 -2.50 -5.48 9.33
C ILE A 88 -1.50 -5.33 8.18
N MET A 89 -0.76 -6.38 7.88
CA MET A 89 -0.02 -6.50 6.63
C MET A 89 -0.97 -7.05 5.56
N ASP A 90 -1.13 -6.32 4.46
CA ASP A 90 -1.94 -6.76 3.32
C ASP A 90 -1.16 -7.80 2.50
N ASP A 91 -1.60 -9.05 2.51
CA ASP A 91 -0.91 -10.14 1.82
C ASP A 91 -1.02 -10.03 0.29
N GLN A 92 0.09 -9.63 -0.35
CA GLN A 92 0.16 -9.48 -1.80
C GLN A 92 0.33 -10.80 -2.56
N LEU A 93 0.64 -11.93 -1.89
CA LEU A 93 0.83 -13.21 -2.59
C LEU A 93 -0.40 -13.66 -3.35
N TYR A 94 -1.59 -13.36 -2.82
CA TYR A 94 -2.85 -13.63 -3.50
C TYR A 94 -2.96 -12.88 -4.85
N LYS A 95 -2.49 -11.62 -4.91
CA LYS A 95 -2.54 -10.84 -6.15
C LYS A 95 -1.61 -11.39 -7.23
N TYR A 96 -0.40 -11.81 -6.85
CA TYR A 96 0.49 -12.47 -7.80
C TYR A 96 -0.14 -13.73 -8.35
N ALA A 97 -0.90 -14.48 -7.53
CA ALA A 97 -1.63 -15.64 -8.00
C ALA A 97 -2.70 -15.26 -9.03
N ASP A 98 -3.50 -14.23 -8.76
CA ASP A 98 -4.53 -13.79 -9.68
C ASP A 98 -3.97 -13.19 -11.00
N CYS A 99 -2.77 -12.60 -10.98
CA CYS A 99 -2.12 -12.06 -12.17
C CYS A 99 -1.39 -13.12 -13.01
N LEU A 100 -0.58 -13.99 -12.39
CA LEU A 100 0.27 -14.95 -13.10
C LEU A 100 -0.50 -16.14 -13.68
N LEU A 101 -1.64 -16.50 -13.08
CA LEU A 101 -2.49 -17.59 -13.59
C LEU A 101 -3.30 -17.20 -14.84
N GLN A 102 -3.15 -15.98 -15.37
CA GLN A 102 -3.86 -15.52 -16.58
C GLN A 102 -3.13 -15.83 -17.90
N ASP A 103 -2.11 -16.71 -17.87
CA ASP A 103 -1.51 -17.32 -19.08
C ASP A 103 -0.99 -16.33 -20.13
N VAL A 104 -0.43 -15.20 -19.66
CA VAL A 104 0.28 -14.26 -20.55
C VAL A 104 1.77 -14.53 -20.39
N ASP A 105 2.44 -14.82 -21.51
CA ASP A 105 3.91 -14.91 -21.59
C ASP A 105 4.47 -13.49 -21.42
N VAL A 106 4.39 -12.96 -20.19
CA VAL A 106 4.78 -11.59 -19.87
C VAL A 106 6.30 -11.57 -19.72
N PRO A 107 7.02 -10.79 -20.53
CA PRO A 107 8.40 -10.43 -20.25
C PRO A 107 8.52 -9.99 -18.77
N GLY A 108 9.49 -10.51 -18.01
CA GLY A 108 9.65 -10.14 -16.58
C GLY A 108 9.09 -11.12 -15.56
N ASN A 109 8.63 -12.30 -15.99
CA ASN A 109 8.29 -13.41 -15.10
C ASN A 109 9.36 -13.71 -14.04
N GLU A 110 10.65 -13.58 -14.36
CA GLU A 110 11.75 -13.77 -13.40
C GLU A 110 11.76 -12.71 -12.28
N ILE A 111 11.39 -11.45 -12.57
CA ILE A 111 11.26 -10.40 -11.55
C ILE A 111 10.06 -10.69 -10.65
N ILE A 112 8.92 -11.08 -11.24
CA ILE A 112 7.72 -11.40 -10.46
C ILE A 112 7.98 -12.65 -9.60
N LYS A 113 8.61 -13.69 -10.14
CA LYS A 113 9.06 -14.87 -9.39
C LYS A 113 9.89 -14.47 -8.18
N LYS A 114 10.95 -13.70 -8.39
CA LYS A 114 11.81 -13.22 -7.30
C LYS A 114 10.99 -12.48 -6.24
N GLN A 115 10.07 -11.63 -6.66
CA GLN A 115 9.20 -10.89 -5.75
C GLN A 115 8.27 -11.81 -4.95
N VAL A 116 7.69 -12.84 -5.57
CA VAL A 116 6.89 -13.87 -4.88
C VAL A 116 7.72 -14.56 -3.81
N PHE A 117 8.95 -14.97 -4.10
CA PHE A 117 9.83 -15.62 -3.13
C PHE A 117 10.23 -14.67 -1.98
N THR A 118 10.52 -13.41 -2.27
CA THR A 118 10.81 -12.38 -1.25
C THR A 118 9.61 -12.20 -0.32
N THR A 119 8.42 -11.97 -0.88
CA THR A 119 7.19 -11.79 -0.09
C THR A 119 6.85 -13.06 0.71
N LEU A 120 7.03 -14.25 0.14
CA LEU A 120 6.80 -15.52 0.84
C LEU A 120 7.71 -15.67 2.06
N ASN A 121 9.01 -15.36 1.90
CA ASN A 121 9.95 -15.43 3.00
C ASN A 121 9.63 -14.42 4.10
N ASP A 122 9.31 -13.18 3.72
CA ASP A 122 8.96 -12.12 4.68
C ASP A 122 7.66 -12.46 5.44
N ASN A 123 6.63 -12.95 4.74
CA ASN A 123 5.38 -13.41 5.37
C ASN A 123 5.62 -14.54 6.39
N ILE A 124 6.53 -15.47 6.11
CA ILE A 124 6.91 -16.52 7.08
C ILE A 124 7.58 -15.91 8.31
N CYS A 125 8.47 -14.93 8.15
CA CYS A 125 9.10 -14.22 9.27
C CYS A 125 8.05 -13.46 10.09
N LEU A 126 7.14 -12.72 9.43
CA LEU A 126 6.05 -11.99 10.08
C LEU A 126 5.18 -12.92 10.94
N LEU A 127 4.71 -14.02 10.37
CA LEU A 127 3.85 -15.00 11.06
C LEU A 127 4.55 -15.73 12.21
N LYS A 128 5.89 -15.74 12.27
CA LYS A 128 6.67 -16.31 13.37
C LYS A 128 7.00 -15.27 14.43
N ASP A 129 7.64 -14.20 14.02
CA ASP A 129 8.33 -13.26 14.90
C ASP A 129 7.40 -12.13 15.38
N LEU A 130 6.35 -11.83 14.61
CA LEU A 130 5.34 -10.80 14.90
C LEU A 130 3.95 -11.39 15.16
N LYS A 131 3.88 -12.70 15.47
CA LYS A 131 2.62 -13.41 15.73
C LYS A 131 1.80 -12.75 16.85
N GLY A 132 0.54 -12.46 16.56
CA GLY A 132 -0.37 -11.79 17.49
C GLY A 132 -0.05 -10.30 17.73
N ILE A 133 0.93 -9.76 17.02
CA ILE A 133 1.31 -8.34 17.02
C ILE A 133 0.86 -7.68 15.72
N VAL A 134 1.22 -8.28 14.58
CA VAL A 134 0.81 -7.88 13.24
C VAL A 134 0.02 -9.03 12.60
N LEU A 135 -1.16 -8.72 12.08
CA LEU A 135 -2.00 -9.68 11.37
C LEU A 135 -1.61 -9.69 9.88
N LEU A 136 -1.47 -10.85 9.27
CA LEU A 136 -1.28 -11.00 7.83
C LEU A 136 -2.60 -11.44 7.20
N LEU A 137 -3.27 -10.52 6.50
CA LEU A 137 -4.57 -10.76 5.89
C LEU A 137 -4.61 -10.20 4.46
N PRO A 138 -5.26 -10.87 3.50
CA PRO A 138 -5.37 -10.36 2.14
C PRO A 138 -6.54 -9.36 2.10
N VAL A 139 -6.32 -8.15 2.59
CA VAL A 139 -7.36 -7.13 2.74
C VAL A 139 -7.97 -6.77 1.39
N ARG A 140 -7.15 -6.82 0.33
CA ARG A 140 -7.58 -6.53 -1.05
C ARG A 140 -8.20 -7.71 -1.81
N LEU A 141 -8.27 -8.90 -1.22
CA LEU A 141 -8.86 -10.10 -1.84
C LEU A 141 -10.28 -9.86 -2.39
N PHE A 142 -11.07 -9.07 -1.67
CA PHE A 142 -12.49 -8.89 -1.91
C PHE A 142 -12.80 -7.95 -3.08
N PHE A 143 -11.78 -7.33 -3.68
CA PHE A 143 -11.94 -6.43 -4.83
C PHE A 143 -12.01 -7.14 -6.18
N THR A 144 -11.77 -8.45 -6.24
CA THR A 144 -11.88 -9.25 -7.47
C THR A 144 -13.24 -9.09 -8.18
N ASN A 145 -14.34 -8.95 -7.43
CA ASN A 145 -15.67 -8.71 -8.01
C ASN A 145 -15.91 -7.26 -8.49
N LYS A 146 -15.03 -6.32 -8.12
CA LYS A 146 -15.11 -4.90 -8.49
C LYS A 146 -14.04 -4.52 -9.55
N LEU A 147 -13.23 -5.47 -10.01
CA LEU A 147 -12.05 -5.19 -10.84
C LEU A 147 -12.39 -4.38 -12.10
N ASP A 148 -13.40 -4.81 -12.87
CA ASP A 148 -13.86 -4.08 -14.07
C ASP A 148 -14.30 -2.64 -13.78
N VAL A 149 -14.89 -2.40 -12.61
CA VAL A 149 -15.32 -1.06 -12.18
C VAL A 149 -14.10 -0.21 -11.83
N ILE A 150 -13.17 -0.76 -11.05
CA ILE A 150 -11.92 -0.08 -10.68
C ILE A 150 -11.12 0.30 -11.91
N HIS A 151 -10.98 -0.60 -12.90
CA HIS A 151 -10.28 -0.28 -14.15
C HIS A 151 -10.94 0.87 -14.90
N LYS A 152 -12.28 0.85 -15.03
CA LYS A 152 -13.01 1.96 -15.69
C LYS A 152 -12.84 3.28 -14.95
N VAL A 153 -12.91 3.28 -13.63
CA VAL A 153 -12.68 4.47 -12.81
C VAL A 153 -11.23 4.95 -12.97
N ALA A 154 -10.26 4.04 -12.97
CA ALA A 154 -8.85 4.37 -13.17
C ALA A 154 -8.59 5.03 -14.53
N GLU A 155 -9.18 4.51 -15.61
CA GLU A 155 -9.11 5.12 -16.93
C GLU A 155 -9.73 6.52 -16.96
N GLN A 156 -10.88 6.71 -16.30
CA GLN A 156 -11.52 8.04 -16.18
C GLN A 156 -10.64 9.01 -15.38
N CYS A 157 -10.07 8.58 -14.26
CA CYS A 157 -9.12 9.37 -13.49
C CYS A 157 -7.91 9.77 -14.34
N TYR A 158 -7.35 8.83 -15.09
CA TYR A 158 -6.23 9.11 -16.00
C TYR A 158 -6.59 10.18 -17.03
N LEU A 159 -7.73 10.03 -17.73
CA LEU A 159 -8.19 10.99 -18.74
C LEU A 159 -8.47 12.37 -18.14
N SER A 160 -8.90 12.43 -16.88
CA SER A 160 -9.14 13.69 -16.17
C SER A 160 -7.88 14.55 -16.01
N PHE A 161 -6.69 13.95 -15.96
CA PHE A 161 -5.42 14.68 -15.86
C PHE A 161 -5.12 15.54 -17.09
N PHE A 162 -5.75 15.23 -18.22
CA PHE A 162 -5.67 15.95 -19.49
C PHE A 162 -6.85 16.90 -19.69
N ASN A 163 -7.47 17.39 -18.62
CA ASN A 163 -8.63 18.30 -18.68
C ASN A 163 -9.77 17.79 -19.59
N ASN A 164 -9.94 16.45 -19.67
CA ASN A 164 -10.89 15.79 -20.56
C ASN A 164 -10.70 16.10 -22.06
N HIS A 165 -9.49 16.41 -22.51
CA HIS A 165 -9.14 16.53 -23.93
C HIS A 165 -9.40 15.24 -24.71
N PHE A 166 -9.37 14.10 -24.03
CA PHE A 166 -9.59 12.78 -24.60
C PHE A 166 -10.87 12.15 -24.06
N SER A 167 -11.67 11.56 -24.95
CA SER A 167 -12.97 10.95 -24.62
C SER A 167 -12.87 9.49 -24.17
N SER A 168 -11.74 8.83 -24.42
CA SER A 168 -11.45 7.44 -24.06
C SER A 168 -9.95 7.17 -24.13
N ILE A 169 -9.47 6.08 -23.52
CA ILE A 169 -8.07 5.65 -23.64
C ILE A 169 -7.68 5.39 -25.09
N LYS A 170 -8.57 4.79 -25.88
CA LYS A 170 -8.34 4.63 -27.32
C LYS A 170 -8.12 5.97 -28.02
N ASN A 171 -8.98 6.95 -27.73
CA ASN A 171 -8.83 8.29 -28.29
C ASN A 171 -7.54 8.98 -27.84
N TYR A 172 -7.09 8.77 -26.60
CA TYR A 172 -5.77 9.20 -26.13
C TYR A 172 -4.65 8.58 -26.98
N PHE A 173 -4.62 7.25 -27.12
CA PHE A 173 -3.58 6.59 -27.91
C PHE A 173 -3.61 6.96 -29.39
N ASP A 174 -4.78 7.20 -29.98
CA ASP A 174 -4.88 7.60 -31.38
C ASP A 174 -4.30 9.00 -31.65
N ASN A 175 -4.25 9.88 -30.64
CA ASN A 175 -3.95 11.32 -30.81
C ASN A 175 -2.73 11.82 -30.00
N CYS A 176 -2.18 11.01 -29.11
CA CYS A 176 -1.04 11.35 -28.26
C CYS A 176 0.01 10.25 -28.40
N LYS A 177 1.20 10.58 -28.94
CA LYS A 177 2.24 9.58 -29.23
C LYS A 177 3.55 9.90 -28.54
N THR A 178 3.99 11.15 -28.55
CA THR A 178 5.31 11.51 -28.02
C THR A 178 5.22 12.11 -26.62
N ALA A 179 6.36 12.19 -25.92
CA ALA A 179 6.44 12.89 -24.64
C ALA A 179 5.99 14.36 -24.75
N GLU A 180 6.24 15.02 -25.88
CA GLU A 180 5.80 16.39 -26.15
C GLU A 180 4.28 16.48 -26.33
N ASP A 181 3.64 15.47 -26.93
CA ASP A 181 2.17 15.42 -26.99
C ASP A 181 1.57 15.30 -25.59
N VAL A 182 2.15 14.43 -24.74
CA VAL A 182 1.72 14.25 -23.35
C VAL A 182 1.87 15.58 -22.60
N ASP A 183 3.04 16.20 -22.66
CA ASP A 183 3.30 17.49 -22.03
C ASP A 183 2.33 18.58 -22.51
N LYS A 184 2.03 18.62 -23.82
CA LYS A 184 1.10 19.61 -24.38
C LYS A 184 -0.31 19.52 -23.78
N TYR A 185 -0.85 18.31 -23.57
CA TYR A 185 -2.24 18.12 -23.16
C TYR A 185 -2.43 17.90 -21.66
N LEU A 186 -1.39 17.45 -20.95
CA LEU A 186 -1.45 17.24 -19.51
C LEU A 186 -1.61 18.57 -18.78
N SER A 187 -2.41 18.60 -17.72
CA SER A 187 -2.57 19.82 -16.92
C SER A 187 -1.27 20.18 -16.16
N ASP A 188 -0.97 21.48 -16.11
CA ASP A 188 0.29 21.97 -15.53
C ASP A 188 0.43 21.68 -14.04
N ASP A 189 -0.68 21.62 -13.30
CA ASP A 189 -0.67 21.27 -11.89
C ASP A 189 -0.26 19.80 -11.69
N ILE A 190 -0.76 18.90 -12.55
CA ILE A 190 -0.41 17.48 -12.51
C ILE A 190 1.06 17.26 -12.87
N LYS A 191 1.59 17.94 -13.89
CA LYS A 191 3.00 17.84 -14.29
C LYS A 191 3.97 18.09 -13.13
N LYS A 192 3.63 19.06 -12.28
CA LYS A 192 4.46 19.50 -11.15
C LYS A 192 4.43 18.53 -9.97
N SER A 193 3.36 17.74 -9.83
CA SER A 193 3.13 16.92 -8.63
C SER A 193 3.16 15.41 -8.85
N ILE A 194 2.92 14.94 -10.08
CA ILE A 194 2.76 13.51 -10.34
C ILE A 194 4.10 12.78 -10.33
N TYR A 195 4.16 11.65 -9.64
CA TYR A 195 5.24 10.68 -9.79
C TYR A 195 4.94 9.79 -11.00
N ILE A 196 5.83 9.74 -11.98
CA ILE A 196 5.65 8.84 -13.12
C ILE A 196 6.15 7.43 -12.84
N CYS A 197 7.09 7.25 -11.91
CA CYS A 197 7.59 5.95 -11.43
C CYS A 197 8.13 6.07 -9.99
N ASP A 198 8.50 4.94 -9.38
CA ASP A 198 9.01 4.89 -7.99
C ASP A 198 10.32 5.67 -7.78
N HIS A 199 11.13 5.82 -8.84
CA HIS A 199 12.43 6.49 -8.80
C HIS A 199 12.47 7.70 -9.73
N ASP A 200 11.33 8.38 -9.84
CA ASP A 200 11.16 9.53 -10.71
C ASP A 200 12.16 10.66 -10.40
N ARG A 201 12.52 11.39 -11.46
CA ARG A 201 13.57 12.40 -11.49
C ARG A 201 12.98 13.78 -11.66
N PHE A 202 12.47 14.33 -10.56
CA PHE A 202 11.88 15.68 -10.52
C PHE A 202 12.90 16.80 -10.84
N ASP A 203 14.19 16.48 -10.90
CA ASP A 203 15.26 17.37 -11.34
C ASP A 203 15.33 17.55 -12.87
N LEU A 204 14.58 16.75 -13.64
CA LEU A 204 14.53 16.80 -15.09
C LEU A 204 13.26 17.49 -15.60
N GLU A 205 13.32 17.98 -16.84
CA GLU A 205 12.13 18.49 -17.53
C GLU A 205 11.09 17.39 -17.75
N PHE A 206 9.81 17.74 -17.78
CA PHE A 206 8.72 16.76 -17.78
C PHE A 206 8.79 15.77 -18.95
N THR A 207 9.10 16.26 -20.16
CA THR A 207 9.27 15.39 -21.33
C THR A 207 10.46 14.45 -21.21
N GLU A 208 11.53 14.87 -20.53
CA GLU A 208 12.71 14.03 -20.30
C GLU A 208 12.39 12.93 -19.29
N ARG A 209 11.65 13.26 -18.22
CA ARG A 209 11.16 12.27 -17.25
C ARG A 209 10.44 11.11 -17.95
N ILE A 210 9.54 11.41 -18.89
CA ILE A 210 8.84 10.38 -19.69
C ILE A 210 9.82 9.53 -20.51
N LYS A 211 10.80 10.17 -21.17
CA LYS A 211 11.79 9.47 -22.01
C LYS A 211 12.74 8.58 -21.20
N PHE A 212 12.93 8.86 -19.91
CA PHE A 212 13.70 8.01 -18.99
C PHE A 212 12.92 6.81 -18.47
N LEU A 213 11.61 6.74 -18.70
CA LEU A 213 10.86 5.52 -18.37
C LEU A 213 11.45 4.35 -19.13
N PRO A 214 11.73 3.23 -18.45
CA PRO A 214 12.20 2.04 -19.13
C PRO A 214 11.15 1.63 -20.17
N ASP A 215 11.60 1.02 -21.26
CA ASP A 215 10.72 0.26 -22.13
C ASP A 215 10.15 -0.89 -21.29
N ALA A 216 8.98 -0.66 -20.67
CA ALA A 216 8.37 -1.63 -19.79
C ALA A 216 7.92 -2.87 -20.58
N PHE A 217 7.76 -3.96 -19.84
CA PHE A 217 7.46 -5.34 -20.24
C PHE A 217 6.25 -5.58 -21.19
N LEU A 218 5.55 -4.54 -21.66
CA LEU A 218 4.29 -4.61 -22.41
C LEU A 218 4.37 -3.99 -23.81
N GLY A 219 5.45 -4.19 -24.55
CA GLY A 219 5.48 -3.88 -26.00
C GLY A 219 5.07 -2.44 -26.35
N ASN A 220 5.38 -1.48 -25.48
CA ASN A 220 4.99 -0.08 -25.63
C ASN A 220 5.54 0.46 -26.96
N ASN A 221 4.66 1.00 -27.80
CA ASN A 221 5.05 1.44 -29.14
C ASN A 221 5.54 2.90 -29.17
N ASN A 222 5.27 3.67 -28.12
CA ASN A 222 5.56 5.10 -28.06
C ASN A 222 5.56 5.62 -26.60
N ASP A 223 5.98 6.87 -26.40
CA ASP A 223 6.14 7.49 -25.08
C ASP A 223 4.80 7.65 -24.34
N ALA A 224 3.72 7.92 -25.06
CA ALA A 224 2.39 8.08 -24.48
C ALA A 224 1.85 6.77 -23.88
N GLU A 225 2.12 5.63 -24.52
CA GLU A 225 1.83 4.29 -23.98
C GLU A 225 2.67 3.96 -22.74
N LYS A 226 3.97 4.29 -22.76
CA LYS A 226 4.84 4.13 -21.57
C LYS A 226 4.29 4.94 -20.39
N PHE A 227 3.94 6.20 -20.64
CA PHE A 227 3.38 7.08 -19.62
C PHE A 227 2.06 6.52 -19.05
N PHE A 228 1.13 6.09 -19.90
CA PHE A 228 -0.12 5.47 -19.44
C PHE A 228 0.11 4.25 -18.56
N HIS A 229 0.91 3.28 -19.03
CA HIS A 229 1.15 2.04 -18.29
C HIS A 229 1.89 2.27 -16.97
N SER A 230 2.75 3.29 -16.90
CA SER A 230 3.44 3.66 -15.66
C SER A 230 2.47 4.23 -14.62
N LEU A 231 1.50 5.04 -15.05
CA LEU A 231 0.54 5.72 -14.19
C LEU A 231 -0.60 4.81 -13.73
N ILE A 232 -1.13 3.97 -14.63
CA ILE A 232 -2.38 3.24 -14.37
C ILE A 232 -2.25 2.29 -13.17
N GLY A 233 -1.07 1.71 -12.96
CA GLY A 233 -0.79 0.87 -11.80
C GLY A 233 -0.89 1.62 -10.47
N PHE A 234 -0.34 2.85 -10.40
CA PHE A 234 -0.47 3.69 -9.21
C PHE A 234 -1.90 4.16 -8.99
N ILE A 235 -2.62 4.51 -10.05
CA ILE A 235 -4.04 4.91 -9.95
C ILE A 235 -4.87 3.76 -9.39
N ILE A 236 -4.74 2.55 -9.97
CA ILE A 236 -5.46 1.36 -9.49
C ILE A 236 -5.10 1.05 -8.04
N SER A 237 -3.81 1.05 -7.69
CA SER A 237 -3.36 0.80 -6.31
C SER A 237 -3.93 1.83 -5.33
N GLY A 238 -3.97 3.12 -5.71
CA GLY A 238 -4.57 4.18 -4.93
C GLY A 238 -6.07 3.97 -4.72
N LEU A 239 -6.81 3.62 -5.78
CA LEU A 239 -8.24 3.31 -5.71
C LEU A 239 -8.54 2.13 -4.78
N GLU A 240 -7.78 1.04 -4.88
CA GLU A 240 -7.95 -0.11 -3.98
C GLU A 240 -7.68 0.23 -2.51
N ILE A 241 -6.67 1.05 -2.24
CA ILE A 241 -6.37 1.52 -0.87
C ILE A 241 -7.53 2.36 -0.36
N LEU A 242 -8.02 3.32 -1.15
CA LEU A 242 -9.15 4.16 -0.79
C LEU A 242 -10.42 3.34 -0.56
N GLU A 243 -10.72 2.35 -1.40
CA GLU A 243 -11.85 1.44 -1.18
C GLU A 243 -11.70 0.65 0.13
N THR A 244 -10.51 0.14 0.42
CA THR A 244 -10.22 -0.56 1.69
C THR A 244 -10.48 0.33 2.91
N MET A 245 -10.08 1.61 2.80
CA MET A 245 -10.35 2.61 3.82
C MET A 245 -11.84 2.82 4.04
N HIS A 246 -12.61 2.98 2.97
CA HIS A 246 -14.06 3.20 3.06
C HIS A 246 -14.82 1.96 3.55
N ASP A 247 -14.49 0.79 3.01
CA ASP A 247 -15.21 -0.46 3.28
C ASP A 247 -14.98 -0.96 4.71
N TYR A 248 -13.79 -0.74 5.30
CA TYR A 248 -13.42 -1.30 6.61
C TYR A 248 -12.98 -0.26 7.66
N GLY A 249 -12.81 1.01 7.31
CA GLY A 249 -12.32 2.05 8.23
C GLY A 249 -10.83 1.90 8.60
N ILE A 250 -10.06 1.17 7.81
CA ILE A 250 -8.63 0.90 8.04
C ILE A 250 -7.80 2.08 7.52
N ILE A 251 -6.83 2.54 8.30
CA ILE A 251 -5.96 3.69 7.96
C ILE A 251 -4.66 3.16 7.31
N PRO A 252 -4.34 3.52 6.06
CA PRO A 252 -3.16 2.98 5.39
C PRO A 252 -1.89 3.73 5.80
N ILE A 253 -0.82 2.96 6.02
CA ILE A 253 0.55 3.43 6.06
C ILE A 253 1.16 3.07 4.71
N ILE A 254 1.55 4.08 3.96
CA ILE A 254 1.92 3.98 2.55
C ILE A 254 3.43 4.20 2.46
N ARG A 255 4.17 3.09 2.35
CA ARG A 255 5.64 3.11 2.32
C ARG A 255 6.18 3.86 1.09
N ASN A 256 5.50 3.70 -0.04
CA ASN A 256 5.94 4.20 -1.33
C ASN A 256 5.44 5.65 -1.57
N PRO A 257 6.36 6.63 -1.76
CA PRO A 257 5.99 8.03 -1.97
C PRO A 257 5.13 8.27 -3.21
N ALA A 258 5.39 7.53 -4.30
CA ALA A 258 4.57 7.63 -5.50
C ALA A 258 3.13 7.22 -5.17
N THR A 259 2.90 6.03 -4.61
CA THR A 259 1.55 5.57 -4.21
C THR A 259 0.86 6.56 -3.27
N LEU A 260 1.58 7.14 -2.30
CA LEU A 260 1.04 8.16 -1.41
C LEU A 260 0.58 9.39 -2.19
N SER A 261 1.37 9.87 -3.16
CA SER A 261 1.01 11.01 -4.01
C SER A 261 -0.28 10.78 -4.81
N TYR A 262 -0.50 9.55 -5.32
CA TYR A 262 -1.74 9.21 -6.03
C TYR A 262 -2.93 9.17 -5.09
N ILE A 263 -2.77 8.74 -3.83
CA ILE A 263 -3.86 8.80 -2.85
C ILE A 263 -4.29 10.25 -2.61
N TYR A 264 -3.34 11.18 -2.46
CA TYR A 264 -3.67 12.62 -2.36
C TYR A 264 -4.36 13.17 -3.62
N LEU A 265 -3.97 12.68 -4.79
CA LEU A 265 -4.53 13.12 -6.06
C LEU A 265 -5.97 12.59 -6.28
N LEU A 266 -6.24 11.37 -5.82
CA LEU A 266 -7.50 10.67 -6.04
C LEU A 266 -8.55 10.97 -4.96
N GLU A 267 -8.14 11.07 -3.69
CA GLU A 267 -9.05 11.19 -2.54
C GLU A 267 -10.05 12.37 -2.65
N PRO A 268 -9.64 13.60 -3.03
CA PRO A 268 -10.56 14.74 -3.11
C PRO A 268 -11.71 14.54 -4.09
N ASN A 269 -11.54 13.65 -5.08
CA ASN A 269 -12.52 13.36 -6.11
C ASN A 269 -13.39 12.13 -5.80
N LEU A 270 -13.06 11.38 -4.75
CA LEU A 270 -13.67 10.07 -4.45
C LEU A 270 -14.34 10.01 -3.06
N SER A 271 -13.96 10.87 -2.12
CA SER A 271 -14.34 10.76 -0.71
C SER A 271 -15.20 11.93 -0.23
N THR A 272 -16.12 11.60 0.68
CA THR A 272 -17.01 12.51 1.42
C THR A 272 -16.48 12.87 2.82
N ASP A 273 -15.29 12.41 3.21
CA ASP A 273 -14.75 12.58 4.57
C ASP A 273 -13.26 12.96 4.61
N ILE A 274 -13.02 14.28 4.59
CA ILE A 274 -11.69 14.91 4.67
C ILE A 274 -10.87 14.47 5.90
N PHE A 275 -11.51 13.95 6.95
CA PHE A 275 -10.82 13.53 8.16
C PHE A 275 -10.09 12.19 8.01
N PHE A 276 -10.40 11.40 6.98
CA PHE A 276 -9.62 10.19 6.67
C PHE A 276 -8.24 10.53 6.13
N LEU A 277 -8.13 11.54 5.27
CA LEU A 277 -6.83 11.96 4.75
C LEU A 277 -5.93 12.44 5.90
N ASN A 278 -6.47 13.20 6.85
CA ASN A 278 -5.75 13.61 8.06
C ASN A 278 -5.13 12.42 8.82
N LYS A 279 -5.92 11.35 9.01
CA LYS A 279 -5.45 10.13 9.69
C LYS A 279 -4.33 9.47 8.91
N THR A 280 -4.47 9.34 7.59
CA THR A 280 -3.44 8.78 6.72
C THR A 280 -2.16 9.61 6.78
N VAL A 281 -2.24 10.94 6.66
CA VAL A 281 -1.06 11.83 6.72
C VAL A 281 -0.33 11.65 8.05
N LEU A 282 -1.06 11.75 9.17
CA LEU A 282 -0.49 11.62 10.51
C LEU A 282 0.17 10.25 10.71
N ALA A 283 -0.49 9.17 10.29
CA ALA A 283 0.04 7.82 10.37
C ALA A 283 1.38 7.68 9.62
N ASN A 284 1.46 8.22 8.40
CA ASN A 284 2.66 8.18 7.58
C ASN A 284 3.79 9.06 8.15
N GLU A 285 3.47 10.21 8.75
CA GLU A 285 4.48 11.06 9.42
C GLU A 285 5.06 10.38 10.66
N ILE A 286 4.23 9.75 11.50
CA ILE A 286 4.69 8.99 12.66
C ILE A 286 5.61 7.85 12.20
N PHE A 287 5.15 7.06 11.21
CA PHE A 287 5.93 5.96 10.63
C PHE A 287 7.30 6.44 10.13
N ALA A 288 7.33 7.51 9.33
CA ALA A 288 8.56 8.05 8.76
C ALA A 288 9.54 8.53 9.85
N ILE A 289 9.05 9.24 10.87
CA ILE A 289 9.89 9.77 11.95
C ILE A 289 10.46 8.63 12.80
N VAL A 290 9.68 7.58 13.11
CA VAL A 290 10.19 6.42 13.85
C VAL A 290 11.27 5.71 13.04
N ASN A 291 11.07 5.50 11.74
CA ASN A 291 12.07 4.84 10.90
C ASN A 291 13.37 5.66 10.80
N GLN A 292 13.30 6.99 10.74
CA GLN A 292 14.48 7.86 10.79
C GLN A 292 15.24 7.75 12.12
N ASN A 293 14.55 7.40 13.21
CA ASN A 293 15.11 7.27 14.55
C ASN A 293 15.13 5.81 15.04
N MET A 294 15.09 4.84 14.11
CA MET A 294 14.88 3.41 14.42
C MET A 294 15.90 2.84 15.41
N ASN A 295 17.13 3.36 15.42
CA ASN A 295 18.17 2.90 16.33
C ASN A 295 17.80 3.08 17.82
N ASN A 296 16.95 4.07 18.16
CA ASN A 296 16.46 4.26 19.52
C ASN A 296 15.46 3.16 19.92
N PHE A 297 14.85 2.47 18.95
CA PHE A 297 13.83 1.46 19.17
C PHE A 297 14.37 0.01 19.08
N LYS A 298 15.56 -0.19 18.49
CA LYS A 298 16.19 -1.53 18.38
C LYS A 298 16.50 -2.21 19.71
N VAL A 299 16.47 -1.48 20.82
CA VAL A 299 16.64 -2.03 22.17
C VAL A 299 15.39 -2.75 22.69
N TYR A 300 14.24 -2.58 22.01
CA TYR A 300 12.98 -3.23 22.35
C TYR A 300 12.76 -4.45 21.47
N THR A 301 12.39 -5.57 22.05
CA THR A 301 11.80 -6.70 21.31
C THR A 301 10.48 -6.27 20.65
N PRO A 302 9.99 -6.98 19.61
CA PRO A 302 8.70 -6.64 18.98
C PRO A 302 7.54 -6.55 19.97
N LYS A 303 7.52 -7.45 20.96
CA LYS A 303 6.50 -7.45 22.02
C LYS A 303 6.60 -6.22 22.93
N GLU A 304 7.81 -5.91 23.41
CA GLU A 304 8.03 -4.71 24.23
C GLU A 304 7.67 -3.43 23.47
N MET A 305 8.02 -3.34 22.17
CA MET A 305 7.64 -2.22 21.32
C MET A 305 6.12 -2.09 21.18
N ASN A 306 5.43 -3.19 20.89
CA ASN A 306 3.96 -3.21 20.78
C ASN A 306 3.28 -2.76 22.07
N ASP A 307 3.75 -3.23 23.22
CA ASP A 307 3.20 -2.86 24.53
C ASP A 307 3.47 -1.38 24.86
N LEU A 308 4.67 -0.88 24.55
CA LEU A 308 5.04 0.54 24.67
C LEU A 308 4.14 1.44 23.82
N CYS A 309 3.96 1.10 22.54
CA CYS A 309 3.18 1.89 21.59
C CYS A 309 1.69 1.88 21.93
N LYS A 310 1.14 0.73 22.34
CA LYS A 310 -0.27 0.62 22.78
C LYS A 310 -0.55 1.44 24.03
N THR A 311 0.40 1.53 24.95
CA THR A 311 0.28 2.30 26.20
C THR A 311 0.33 3.80 25.92
N ASN A 312 1.27 4.25 25.08
CA ASN A 312 1.42 5.68 24.77
C ASN A 312 0.36 6.19 23.79
N ASN A 313 -0.11 5.33 22.86
CA ASN A 313 -1.08 5.67 21.83
C ASN A 313 -0.82 7.02 21.15
N ILE A 314 0.40 7.18 20.62
CA ILE A 314 0.91 8.44 20.09
C ILE A 314 -0.01 9.02 19.01
N PHE A 315 -0.53 8.16 18.13
CA PHE A 315 -1.44 8.57 17.06
C PHE A 315 -2.69 9.26 17.59
N GLU A 316 -3.43 8.63 18.51
CA GLU A 316 -4.65 9.21 19.05
C GLU A 316 -4.38 10.51 19.80
N THR A 317 -3.27 10.56 20.54
CA THR A 317 -2.91 11.76 21.29
C THR A 317 -2.65 12.90 20.32
N LEU A 318 -1.76 12.71 19.35
CA LEU A 318 -1.45 13.71 18.31
C LEU A 318 -2.68 14.11 17.48
N TYR A 319 -3.54 13.16 17.13
CA TYR A 319 -4.77 13.41 16.39
C TYR A 319 -5.67 14.41 17.13
N ASN A 320 -5.75 14.27 18.46
CA ASN A 320 -6.50 15.18 19.32
C ASN A 320 -5.78 16.52 19.54
N ASP A 321 -4.47 16.53 19.78
CA ASP A 321 -3.71 17.79 19.98
C ASP A 321 -3.71 18.69 18.75
N PHE A 322 -3.75 18.08 17.57
CA PHE A 322 -3.86 18.77 16.29
C PHE A 322 -5.30 19.06 15.89
N GLU A 323 -6.30 18.67 16.69
CA GLU A 323 -7.73 18.87 16.43
C GLU A 323 -8.16 18.36 15.04
N LEU A 324 -7.60 17.22 14.61
CA LEU A 324 -7.78 16.68 13.24
C LEU A 324 -9.17 16.11 12.97
N SER A 325 -10.07 16.17 13.95
CA SER A 325 -11.50 15.91 13.81
C SER A 325 -12.29 17.13 13.36
N THR A 326 -11.69 18.33 13.38
CA THR A 326 -12.37 19.59 13.04
C THR A 326 -11.61 20.44 12.03
N GLN A 327 -10.31 20.21 11.83
CA GLN A 327 -9.50 20.94 10.86
C GLN A 327 -8.69 20.01 9.95
N SER A 328 -8.27 20.51 8.79
CA SER A 328 -7.39 19.77 7.89
C SER A 328 -5.95 19.82 8.40
N ILE A 329 -5.24 18.69 8.34
CA ILE A 329 -3.84 18.61 8.77
C ILE A 329 -2.95 19.57 7.98
N ASN A 330 -3.32 19.90 6.74
CA ASN A 330 -2.60 20.85 5.88
C ASN A 330 -2.72 22.30 6.34
N GLN A 331 -3.65 22.61 7.26
CA GLN A 331 -3.76 23.94 7.88
C GLN A 331 -2.74 24.15 9.01
N ILE A 332 -2.14 23.06 9.50
CA ILE A 332 -1.11 23.09 10.53
C ILE A 332 0.26 23.25 9.86
N ASN A 333 1.10 24.12 10.40
CA ASN A 333 2.45 24.33 9.87
C ASN A 333 3.24 23.00 9.86
N PHE A 334 3.76 22.63 8.70
CA PHE A 334 4.48 21.36 8.52
C PHE A 334 5.66 21.20 9.48
N LYS A 335 6.47 22.25 9.69
CA LYS A 335 7.66 22.18 10.56
C LYS A 335 7.26 22.00 12.02
N GLU A 336 6.27 22.77 12.47
CA GLU A 336 5.76 22.67 13.85
C GLU A 336 5.17 21.29 14.12
N ARG A 337 4.37 20.77 13.17
CA ARG A 337 3.80 19.43 13.23
C ARG A 337 4.88 18.36 13.37
N VAL A 338 5.88 18.36 12.48
CA VAL A 338 6.98 17.37 12.49
C VAL A 338 7.76 17.43 13.80
N GLU A 339 8.08 18.62 14.31
CA GLU A 339 8.81 18.76 15.58
C GLU A 339 7.99 18.27 16.78
N MET A 340 6.67 18.51 16.81
CA MET A 340 5.80 17.98 17.86
C MET A 340 5.73 16.45 17.83
N ILE A 341 5.58 15.86 16.65
CA ILE A 341 5.55 14.40 16.48
C ILE A 341 6.88 13.79 16.93
N LYS A 342 8.00 14.35 16.46
CA LYS A 342 9.35 13.91 16.82
C LYS A 342 9.60 13.99 18.32
N THR A 343 9.27 15.11 18.95
CA THR A 343 9.43 15.29 20.40
C THR A 343 8.73 14.18 21.18
N ARG A 344 7.51 13.82 20.79
CA ARG A 344 6.75 12.77 21.47
C ARG A 344 7.30 11.37 21.24
N ILE A 345 7.73 11.07 20.02
CA ILE A 345 8.35 9.79 19.68
C ILE A 345 9.65 9.59 20.49
N LEU A 346 10.46 10.63 20.62
CA LEU A 346 11.71 10.55 21.40
C LEU A 346 11.44 10.39 22.90
N ASN A 347 10.49 11.15 23.46
CA ASN A 347 10.09 10.99 24.86
C ASN A 347 9.54 9.58 25.17
N MET A 348 8.90 8.93 24.20
CA MET A 348 8.45 7.54 24.35
C MET A 348 9.64 6.57 24.41
N ALA A 349 10.69 6.80 23.61
CA ALA A 349 11.86 5.94 23.53
C ALA A 349 12.73 5.99 24.81
N ASP A 350 12.75 7.15 25.49
CA ASP A 350 13.59 7.41 26.67
C ASP A 350 13.05 6.80 27.99
N ASN A 351 11.87 6.15 27.96
CA ASN A 351 11.23 5.58 29.16
C ASN A 351 11.76 4.18 29.58
N LYS A 352 13.02 3.83 29.25
CA LYS A 352 13.63 2.55 29.64
C LYS A 352 14.92 2.71 30.42
#